data_AF-A0A6C0ARQ2-F1
#
_entry.id   AF-A0A6C0ARQ2-F1
#
_cell.length_a   1.000
_cell.length_b   1.000
_cell.length_c   1.000
_cell.angle_alpha   90.00
_cell.angle_beta   90.00
_cell.angle_gamma   90.00
#
_symmetry.space_group_name_H-M   'P 1'
#
loop_
_entity.id
_entity.type
_entity.pdbx_description
1 polymer ?
#
loop_
_entity_poly.entity_id
_entity_poly.type
_entity_poly.pdbx_seq_one_letter_code
_entity_poly.pdbx_strand_id
1 'polypeptide(L)'
;MSKVAIIYTGETRTIETTIQYFKNNVLLNSNYHVFGVVQSDNIEHHNHIIRETIGYNLKHLTWFDKNNPEWITLRENQIQKMHITDRWKDYLKTSGSMIEYYQMYLAYQSLEKYEIENNIKYDFVLRFRTDTVLKDSIDFDTIFEKTYIQNILYEIKDILSINTIISEEILDIFMNSFYSKNRILYKNCDVPKILVTDQLNKLLEISDEYQFIEELIIYLKNGNYMISFRKNLIYFLRRDLMNYIHVLGITYGDYLDEKNSYWFDAESQLENICARNNIDKFNSTTELEGNSLYNYQHLNYYNENGELKQDNYSFFIKRY
;
A
#
# COMPACT_ATOMS: atom_id res chain seq x y z
N MET A 1 -17.53 -12.11 4.45
CA MET A 1 -16.58 -11.15 5.02
C MET A 1 -15.20 -11.54 4.56
N SER A 2 -14.49 -10.58 3.99
CA SER A 2 -13.13 -10.69 3.50
C SER A 2 -12.16 -10.94 4.66
N LYS A 3 -11.22 -11.86 4.48
CA LYS A 3 -10.10 -12.06 5.40
C LYS A 3 -8.90 -11.28 4.87
N VAL A 4 -8.45 -10.29 5.64
CA VAL A 4 -7.38 -9.40 5.22
C VAL A 4 -6.19 -9.57 6.14
N ALA A 5 -5.03 -9.89 5.56
CA ALA A 5 -3.77 -9.81 6.27
C ALA A 5 -3.16 -8.43 6.11
N ILE A 6 -2.65 -7.86 7.19
CA ILE A 6 -2.05 -6.54 7.21
C ILE A 6 -0.58 -6.70 7.58
N ILE A 7 0.29 -6.33 6.65
CA ILE A 7 1.73 -6.25 6.87
C ILE A 7 2.04 -4.85 7.40
N TYR A 8 2.44 -4.77 8.67
CA TYR A 8 2.66 -3.51 9.37
C TYR A 8 4.16 -3.30 9.63
N THR A 9 4.75 -2.35 8.91
CA THR A 9 6.22 -2.19 8.84
C THR A 9 6.65 -0.74 8.99
N GLY A 10 7.89 -0.53 9.40
CA GLY A 10 8.51 0.79 9.50
C GLY A 10 9.04 1.10 10.89
N GLU A 11 9.44 2.35 11.08
CA GLU A 11 9.90 2.85 12.37
C GLU A 11 8.74 3.36 13.23
N THR A 12 8.74 3.06 14.52
CA THR A 12 7.65 3.43 15.42
C THR A 12 7.77 4.85 15.98
N ARG A 13 8.53 5.73 15.34
CA ARG A 13 8.79 7.09 15.83
C ARG A 13 7.48 7.85 16.14
N THR A 14 6.54 7.84 15.22
CA THR A 14 5.28 8.59 15.34
C THR A 14 4.10 7.72 15.80
N ILE A 15 4.39 6.50 16.30
CA ILE A 15 3.39 5.46 16.56
C ILE A 15 2.31 5.91 17.56
N GLU A 16 2.69 6.69 18.57
CA GLU A 16 1.78 7.20 19.60
C GLU A 16 0.60 7.99 19.02
N THR A 17 0.82 8.63 17.87
CA THR A 17 -0.22 9.39 17.17
C THR A 17 -0.87 8.59 16.04
N THR A 18 -0.09 7.82 15.27
CA THR A 18 -0.58 7.20 14.03
C THR A 18 -1.41 5.93 14.29
N ILE A 19 -1.10 5.20 15.35
CA ILE A 19 -1.70 3.87 15.59
C ILE A 19 -3.19 3.91 15.88
N GLN A 20 -3.69 5.00 16.47
CA GLN A 20 -5.13 5.15 16.72
C GLN A 20 -5.91 5.32 15.43
N TYR A 21 -5.36 6.06 14.44
CA TYR A 21 -5.94 6.16 13.11
C TYR A 21 -5.91 4.81 12.39
N PHE A 22 -4.80 4.09 12.47
CA PHE A 22 -4.70 2.75 11.92
C PHE A 22 -5.77 1.80 12.51
N LYS A 23 -5.95 1.80 13.84
CA LYS A 23 -7.00 1.02 14.50
C LYS A 23 -8.38 1.40 13.98
N ASN A 24 -8.72 2.68 14.00
CA ASN A 24 -10.07 3.16 13.71
C ASN A 24 -10.45 3.01 12.23
N ASN A 25 -9.48 3.13 11.32
CA ASN A 25 -9.73 3.24 9.88
C ASN A 25 -9.31 2.00 9.09
N VAL A 26 -8.54 1.08 9.69
CA VAL A 26 -8.12 -0.16 9.03
C VAL A 26 -8.66 -1.39 9.76
N LEU A 27 -8.64 -1.44 11.10
CA LEU A 27 -9.02 -2.64 11.87
C LEU A 27 -10.52 -2.72 12.14
N LEU A 28 -11.33 -2.65 11.08
CA LEU A 28 -12.79 -2.50 11.17
C LEU A 28 -13.52 -3.75 11.67
N ASN A 29 -12.92 -4.94 11.54
CA ASN A 29 -13.53 -6.19 12.01
C ASN A 29 -12.48 -7.22 12.48
N SER A 30 -12.97 -8.35 13.02
CA SER A 30 -12.13 -9.41 13.60
C SER A 30 -11.42 -10.30 12.59
N ASN A 31 -11.73 -10.20 11.28
CA ASN A 31 -11.08 -10.96 10.21
C ASN A 31 -9.83 -10.25 9.66
N TYR A 32 -9.49 -9.08 10.20
CA TYR A 32 -8.32 -8.30 9.79
C TYR A 32 -7.17 -8.56 10.74
N HIS A 33 -6.10 -9.17 10.24
CA HIS A 33 -5.03 -9.69 11.09
C HIS A 33 -3.70 -9.00 10.79
N VAL A 34 -3.06 -8.48 11.83
CA VAL A 34 -1.82 -7.71 11.72
C VAL A 34 -0.61 -8.60 11.97
N PHE A 35 0.34 -8.54 11.04
CA PHE A 35 1.66 -9.13 11.09
C PHE A 35 2.68 -8.00 11.05
N GLY A 36 3.19 -7.64 12.24
CA GLY A 36 4.09 -6.51 12.42
C GLY A 36 5.56 -6.92 12.43
N VAL A 37 6.38 -6.23 11.65
CA VAL A 37 7.83 -6.21 11.82
C VAL A 37 8.28 -4.77 11.80
N VAL A 38 8.65 -4.24 12.96
CA VAL A 38 8.84 -2.80 13.18
C VAL A 38 10.16 -2.57 13.91
N GLN A 39 10.68 -1.34 13.83
CA GLN A 39 11.90 -0.96 14.56
C GLN A 39 11.68 0.22 15.49
N SER A 40 12.41 0.23 16.59
CA SER A 40 12.34 1.30 17.57
C SER A 40 13.60 1.42 18.42
N ASP A 41 13.87 2.66 18.85
CA ASP A 41 14.83 2.95 19.91
C ASP A 41 14.24 2.77 21.32
N ASN A 42 12.92 2.60 21.45
CA ASN A 42 12.22 2.36 22.72
C ASN A 42 11.23 1.19 22.59
N ILE A 43 11.78 -0.02 22.52
CA ILE A 43 11.02 -1.26 22.27
C ILE A 43 9.97 -1.51 23.35
N GLU A 44 10.31 -1.36 24.62
CA GLU A 44 9.41 -1.68 25.73
C GLU A 44 8.13 -0.84 25.69
N HIS A 45 8.28 0.49 25.59
CA HIS A 45 7.17 1.44 25.52
C HIS A 45 6.30 1.22 24.28
N HIS A 46 6.91 1.13 23.10
CA HIS A 46 6.13 0.96 21.87
C HIS A 46 5.50 -0.43 21.76
N ASN A 47 6.08 -1.47 22.36
CA ASN A 47 5.45 -2.79 22.45
C ASN A 47 4.16 -2.74 23.26
N HIS A 48 4.14 -2.00 24.36
CA HIS A 48 2.93 -1.77 25.15
C HIS A 48 1.85 -1.11 24.30
N ILE A 49 2.16 0.04 23.68
CA ILE A 49 1.22 0.80 22.84
C ILE A 49 0.63 -0.05 21.71
N ILE A 50 1.48 -0.78 20.98
CA ILE A 50 1.06 -1.60 19.84
C ILE A 50 0.11 -2.71 20.28
N ARG A 51 0.48 -3.44 21.34
CA ARG A 51 -0.32 -4.57 21.84
C ARG A 51 -1.66 -4.12 22.40
N GLU A 52 -1.68 -3.04 23.17
CA GLU A 52 -2.94 -2.52 23.73
C GLU A 52 -3.86 -1.97 22.65
N THR A 53 -3.31 -1.23 21.68
CA THR A 53 -4.13 -0.55 20.69
C THR A 53 -4.67 -1.51 19.65
N ILE A 54 -3.81 -2.36 19.06
CA ILE A 54 -4.20 -3.34 18.03
C ILE A 54 -4.96 -4.52 18.66
N GLY A 55 -4.60 -4.94 19.87
CA GLY A 55 -5.31 -5.99 20.60
C GLY A 55 -5.38 -7.32 19.84
N TYR A 56 -6.58 -7.91 19.81
CA TYR A 56 -6.82 -9.24 19.22
C TYR A 56 -6.51 -9.36 17.73
N ASN A 57 -6.49 -8.24 17.00
CA ASN A 57 -6.12 -8.23 15.59
C ASN A 57 -4.61 -8.50 15.39
N LEU A 58 -3.77 -8.28 16.41
CA LEU A 58 -2.33 -8.51 16.33
C LEU A 58 -2.02 -10.02 16.43
N LYS A 59 -1.57 -10.63 15.33
CA LYS A 59 -1.21 -12.06 15.30
C LYS A 59 0.29 -12.27 15.44
N HIS A 60 1.09 -11.32 14.98
CA HIS A 60 2.53 -11.39 15.10
C HIS A 60 3.13 -10.00 15.27
N LEU A 61 4.18 -9.90 16.09
CA LEU A 61 4.99 -8.70 16.25
C LEU A 61 6.44 -9.10 16.49
N THR A 62 7.33 -8.68 15.59
CA THR A 62 8.79 -8.81 15.75
C THR A 62 9.45 -7.44 15.70
N TRP A 63 10.46 -7.25 16.53
CA TRP A 63 11.30 -6.05 16.55
C TRP A 63 12.52 -6.27 15.67
N PHE A 64 12.61 -5.50 14.58
CA PHE A 64 13.75 -5.53 13.67
C PHE A 64 14.95 -4.81 14.27
N ASP A 65 16.11 -5.48 14.23
CA ASP A 65 17.40 -4.92 14.62
C ASP A 65 18.27 -4.67 13.39
N LYS A 66 18.58 -3.40 13.13
CA LYS A 66 19.47 -2.97 12.04
C LYS A 66 20.91 -3.46 12.20
N ASN A 67 21.30 -3.90 13.40
CA ASN A 67 22.61 -4.44 13.69
C ASN A 67 22.64 -5.98 13.60
N ASN A 68 21.52 -6.63 13.26
CA ASN A 68 21.46 -8.07 13.08
C ASN A 68 22.48 -8.52 11.99
N PRO A 69 23.37 -9.48 12.28
CA PRO A 69 24.40 -9.91 11.33
C PRO A 69 23.87 -10.50 10.02
N GLU A 70 22.73 -11.21 10.05
CA GLU A 70 22.11 -11.80 8.86
C GLU A 70 21.60 -10.70 7.94
N TRP A 71 20.92 -9.68 8.51
CA TRP A 71 20.50 -8.49 7.79
C TRP A 71 21.69 -7.75 7.17
N ILE A 72 22.75 -7.48 7.95
CA ILE A 72 23.94 -6.80 7.45
C ILE A 72 24.54 -7.57 6.26
N THR A 73 24.69 -8.88 6.40
CA THR A 73 25.24 -9.74 5.34
C THR A 73 24.38 -9.71 4.08
N LEU A 74 23.06 -9.84 4.23
CA LEU A 74 22.11 -9.77 3.11
C LEU A 74 22.19 -8.41 2.40
N ARG A 75 22.14 -7.32 3.17
CA ARG A 75 22.19 -5.95 2.67
C ARG A 75 23.47 -5.69 1.88
N GLU A 76 24.64 -6.04 2.44
CA GLU A 76 25.91 -5.84 1.73
C GLU A 76 25.97 -6.67 0.44
N ASN A 77 25.48 -7.91 0.45
CA ASN A 77 25.42 -8.75 -0.75
C ASN A 77 24.51 -8.16 -1.83
N GLN A 78 23.35 -7.60 -1.46
CA GLN A 78 22.45 -6.93 -2.40
C GLN A 78 23.09 -5.68 -2.98
N ILE A 79 23.65 -4.80 -2.14
CA ILE A 79 24.29 -3.55 -2.57
C ILE A 79 25.50 -3.81 -3.48
N GLN A 80 26.31 -4.83 -3.19
CA GLN A 80 27.50 -5.15 -3.99
C GLN A 80 27.17 -5.58 -5.43
N LYS A 81 26.00 -6.19 -5.64
CA LYS A 81 25.54 -6.58 -6.98
C LYS A 81 25.08 -5.39 -7.82
N MET A 82 24.74 -4.26 -7.19
CA MET A 82 24.25 -3.08 -7.88
C MET A 82 25.39 -2.28 -8.50
N HIS A 83 25.31 -2.04 -9.81
CA HIS A 83 26.23 -1.16 -10.54
C HIS A 83 25.88 0.32 -10.37
N ILE A 84 25.98 0.82 -9.14
CA ILE A 84 25.66 2.20 -8.73
C ILE A 84 26.87 2.87 -8.08
N THR A 85 26.84 4.20 -7.95
CA THR A 85 27.92 4.96 -7.31
C THR A 85 28.02 4.65 -5.82
N ASP A 86 29.22 4.78 -5.24
CA ASP A 86 29.43 4.49 -3.81
C ASP A 86 28.61 5.42 -2.91
N ARG A 87 28.35 6.65 -3.36
CA ARG A 87 27.40 7.57 -2.69
C ARG A 87 26.03 6.92 -2.50
N TRP A 88 25.50 6.26 -3.53
CA TRP A 88 24.20 5.59 -3.44
C TRP A 88 24.26 4.29 -2.63
N LYS A 89 25.37 3.55 -2.71
CA LYS A 89 25.59 2.38 -1.84
C LYS A 89 25.55 2.78 -0.36
N ASP A 90 26.26 3.84 0.00
CA ASP A 90 26.30 4.31 1.39
C ASP A 90 24.96 4.87 1.86
N TYR A 91 24.21 5.53 0.98
CA TYR A 91 22.82 5.88 1.25
C TYR A 91 21.98 4.63 1.54
N LEU A 92 22.03 3.62 0.67
CA LEU A 92 21.22 2.40 0.80
C LEU A 92 21.51 1.64 2.09
N LYS A 93 22.76 1.63 2.57
CA LYS A 93 23.15 0.99 3.84
C LYS A 93 22.37 1.51 5.06
N THR A 94 21.95 2.77 4.99
CA THR A 94 21.26 3.47 6.09
C THR A 94 19.83 3.86 5.74
N SER A 95 19.41 3.67 4.49
CA SER A 95 18.08 4.04 4.01
C SER A 95 16.98 3.12 4.57
N GLY A 96 15.80 3.68 4.79
CA GLY A 96 14.59 2.91 5.10
C GLY A 96 14.14 2.01 3.94
N SER A 97 14.56 2.29 2.70
CA SER A 97 14.13 1.60 1.49
C SER A 97 14.32 0.09 1.55
N MET A 98 15.54 -0.39 1.81
CA MET A 98 15.82 -1.83 1.88
C MET A 98 15.28 -2.45 3.18
N ILE A 99 15.36 -1.69 4.28
CA ILE A 99 14.89 -2.14 5.60
C ILE A 99 13.40 -2.47 5.55
N GLU A 100 12.57 -1.58 5.00
CA GLU A 100 11.13 -1.75 4.95
C GLU A 100 10.72 -2.98 4.12
N TYR A 101 11.40 -3.25 3.01
CA TYR A 101 11.13 -4.47 2.23
C TYR A 101 11.57 -5.73 2.97
N TYR A 102 12.67 -5.69 3.72
CA TYR A 102 13.09 -6.82 4.53
C TYR A 102 12.13 -7.06 5.72
N GLN A 103 11.66 -6.00 6.38
CA GLN A 103 10.60 -6.10 7.39
C GLN A 103 9.32 -6.72 6.80
N MET A 104 8.93 -6.29 5.60
CA MET A 104 7.78 -6.86 4.89
C MET A 104 7.98 -8.35 4.57
N TYR A 105 9.18 -8.75 4.13
CA TYR A 105 9.53 -10.16 3.92
C TYR A 105 9.35 -11.00 5.20
N LEU A 106 9.91 -10.53 6.32
CA LEU A 106 9.78 -11.22 7.61
C LEU A 106 8.33 -11.27 8.13
N ALA A 107 7.58 -10.19 7.94
CA ALA A 107 6.16 -10.13 8.30
C ALA A 107 5.35 -11.14 7.47
N TYR A 108 5.67 -11.26 6.19
CA TYR A 108 5.02 -12.19 5.29
C TYR A 108 5.30 -13.67 5.64
N GLN A 109 6.54 -14.00 6.00
CA GLN A 109 6.86 -15.35 6.50
C GLN A 109 6.02 -15.71 7.75
N SER A 110 5.79 -14.72 8.62
CA SER A 110 4.95 -14.90 9.81
C SER A 110 3.47 -15.07 9.46
N LEU A 111 2.99 -14.38 8.42
CA LEU A 111 1.67 -14.56 7.84
C LEU A 111 1.50 -16.00 7.33
N GLU A 112 2.43 -16.49 6.50
CA GLU A 112 2.37 -17.84 5.92
C GLU A 112 2.37 -18.92 7.00
N LYS A 113 3.24 -18.77 8.00
CA LYS A 113 3.27 -19.66 9.17
C LYS A 113 1.92 -19.69 9.87
N TYR A 114 1.31 -18.52 10.10
CA TYR A 114 0.00 -18.44 10.76
C TYR A 114 -1.13 -19.06 9.92
N GLU A 115 -1.12 -18.88 8.60
CA GLU A 115 -2.07 -19.54 7.69
C GLU A 115 -2.03 -21.06 7.81
N ILE A 116 -0.81 -21.63 7.83
CA ILE A 116 -0.57 -23.06 7.98
C ILE A 116 -1.03 -23.56 9.36
N GLU A 117 -0.60 -22.89 10.44
CA GLU A 117 -0.88 -23.31 11.82
C GLU A 117 -2.37 -23.24 12.17
N ASN A 118 -3.12 -22.31 11.57
CA ASN A 118 -4.53 -22.09 11.87
C ASN A 118 -5.48 -22.62 10.79
N ASN A 119 -4.95 -23.22 9.72
CA ASN A 119 -5.71 -23.66 8.56
C ASN A 119 -6.67 -22.57 8.03
N ILE A 120 -6.11 -21.37 7.84
CA ILE A 120 -6.84 -20.23 7.25
C ILE A 120 -6.18 -19.80 5.95
N LYS A 121 -6.95 -19.09 5.12
CA LYS A 121 -6.47 -18.44 3.91
C LYS A 121 -6.98 -17.01 3.89
N TYR A 122 -6.09 -16.05 3.68
CA TYR A 122 -6.47 -14.66 3.46
C TYR A 122 -6.85 -14.43 1.99
N ASP A 123 -7.79 -13.52 1.77
CA ASP A 123 -8.20 -13.11 0.44
C ASP A 123 -7.26 -12.03 -0.10
N PHE A 124 -6.85 -11.12 0.79
CA PHE A 124 -6.08 -9.94 0.44
C PHE A 124 -4.96 -9.63 1.43
N VAL A 125 -3.99 -8.86 0.96
CA VAL A 125 -2.91 -8.29 1.75
C VAL A 125 -2.95 -6.77 1.64
N LEU A 126 -2.88 -6.09 2.78
CA LEU A 126 -2.63 -4.67 2.89
C LEU A 126 -1.25 -4.45 3.50
N ARG A 127 -0.34 -3.78 2.80
CA ARG A 127 0.87 -3.25 3.42
C ARG A 127 0.56 -1.86 3.96
N PHE A 128 0.93 -1.61 5.21
CA PHE A 128 0.71 -0.33 5.87
C PHE A 128 1.94 0.10 6.68
N ARG A 129 2.29 1.39 6.60
CA ARG A 129 3.46 1.95 7.26
C ARG A 129 3.15 2.54 8.63
N THR A 130 4.03 2.34 9.60
CA THR A 130 3.83 2.78 10.99
C THR A 130 3.71 4.29 11.15
N ASP A 131 4.32 5.07 10.26
CA ASP A 131 4.32 6.52 10.28
C ASP A 131 3.16 7.16 9.50
N THR A 132 2.22 6.36 9.01
CA THR A 132 1.14 6.83 8.15
C THR A 132 -0.14 7.08 8.94
N VAL A 133 -0.74 8.25 8.73
CA VAL A 133 -2.11 8.55 9.16
C VAL A 133 -3.01 8.33 7.95
N LEU A 134 -3.99 7.44 8.10
CA LEU A 134 -5.08 7.29 7.16
C LEU A 134 -6.31 7.98 7.76
N LYS A 135 -6.92 8.91 7.03
CA LYS A 135 -8.07 9.70 7.49
C LYS A 135 -9.39 8.95 7.36
N ASP A 136 -9.60 8.31 6.22
CA ASP A 136 -10.84 7.62 5.86
C ASP A 136 -10.71 6.11 6.05
N SER A 137 -11.79 5.45 6.47
CA SER A 137 -11.79 4.00 6.69
C SER A 137 -11.75 3.21 5.39
N ILE A 138 -10.99 2.11 5.36
CA ILE A 138 -10.98 1.17 4.22
C ILE A 138 -11.81 -0.06 4.56
N ASP A 139 -12.96 -0.20 3.90
CA ASP A 139 -13.87 -1.34 4.06
C ASP A 139 -13.69 -2.36 2.91
N PHE A 140 -13.16 -3.53 3.22
CA PHE A 140 -12.96 -4.61 2.22
C PHE A 140 -14.17 -5.51 2.01
N ASP A 141 -15.26 -5.31 2.77
CA ASP A 141 -16.47 -6.14 2.65
C ASP A 141 -17.45 -5.58 1.62
N THR A 142 -17.62 -4.25 1.57
CA THR A 142 -18.66 -3.59 0.75
C THR A 142 -18.18 -3.13 -0.63
N ILE A 143 -16.88 -2.87 -0.80
CA ILE A 143 -16.29 -2.30 -2.02
C ILE A 143 -16.43 -3.18 -3.27
N PHE A 144 -16.69 -4.47 -3.11
CA PHE A 144 -16.87 -5.42 -4.21
C PHE A 144 -18.36 -5.68 -4.53
N GLU A 145 -19.29 -4.98 -3.87
CA GLU A 145 -20.70 -5.08 -4.17
C GLU A 145 -21.03 -4.41 -5.49
N LYS A 146 -21.84 -5.08 -6.32
CA LYS A 146 -22.21 -4.58 -7.65
C LYS A 146 -22.87 -3.20 -7.59
N THR A 147 -23.80 -3.01 -6.65
CA THR A 147 -24.52 -1.75 -6.45
C THR A 147 -23.56 -0.62 -6.06
N TYR A 148 -22.58 -0.90 -5.19
CA TYR A 148 -21.56 0.07 -4.80
C TYR A 148 -20.71 0.51 -6.00
N ILE A 149 -20.17 -0.47 -6.74
CA ILE A 149 -19.34 -0.22 -7.94
C ILE A 149 -20.12 0.56 -8.99
N GLN A 150 -21.35 0.14 -9.27
CA GLN A 150 -22.23 0.79 -10.22
C GLN A 150 -22.47 2.26 -9.85
N ASN A 151 -22.80 2.54 -8.58
CA ASN A 151 -23.05 3.90 -8.11
C ASN A 151 -21.81 4.80 -8.29
N ILE A 152 -20.61 4.29 -8.00
CA ILE A 152 -19.38 5.07 -8.20
C ILE A 152 -19.13 5.36 -9.68
N LEU A 153 -19.27 4.36 -10.55
CA LEU A 153 -19.04 4.55 -11.99
C LEU A 153 -19.98 5.60 -12.59
N TYR A 154 -21.27 5.57 -12.24
CA TYR A 154 -22.23 6.56 -12.70
C TYR A 154 -21.98 7.94 -12.10
N GLU A 155 -21.53 8.04 -10.85
CA GLU A 155 -21.13 9.31 -10.24
C GLU A 155 -19.93 9.94 -10.96
N ILE A 156 -18.90 9.14 -11.29
CA ILE A 156 -17.75 9.62 -12.07
C ILE A 156 -18.21 10.07 -13.47
N LYS A 157 -19.05 9.26 -14.13
CA LYS A 157 -19.63 9.59 -15.44
C LYS A 157 -20.35 10.95 -15.42
N ASP A 158 -21.17 11.19 -14.40
CA ASP A 158 -21.93 12.44 -14.24
C ASP A 158 -21.00 13.63 -13.98
N ILE A 159 -19.99 13.47 -13.11
CA ILE A 159 -18.99 14.50 -12.80
C ILE A 159 -18.20 14.90 -14.05
N LEU A 160 -17.80 13.92 -14.85
CA LEU A 160 -17.06 14.15 -16.10
C LEU A 160 -17.95 14.57 -17.26
N SER A 161 -19.28 14.49 -17.12
CA SER A 161 -20.26 14.73 -18.19
C SER A 161 -20.02 13.85 -19.43
N ILE A 162 -19.71 12.56 -19.22
CA ILE A 162 -19.46 11.57 -20.28
C ILE A 162 -20.72 10.74 -20.53
N ASN A 163 -20.94 10.30 -21.78
CA ASN A 163 -22.19 9.61 -22.16
C ASN A 163 -22.28 8.14 -21.71
N THR A 164 -21.15 7.50 -21.37
CA THR A 164 -21.09 6.09 -20.96
C THR A 164 -20.11 5.88 -19.81
N ILE A 165 -20.32 4.85 -19.00
CA ILE A 165 -19.36 4.40 -17.97
C ILE A 165 -18.17 3.63 -18.57
N ILE A 166 -18.27 3.20 -19.83
CA ILE A 166 -17.21 2.45 -20.52
C ILE A 166 -16.23 3.46 -21.12
N SER A 167 -15.29 3.91 -20.30
CA SER A 167 -14.25 4.86 -20.68
C SER A 167 -12.98 4.58 -19.90
N GLU A 168 -11.82 4.76 -20.55
CA GLU A 168 -10.53 4.66 -19.88
C GLU A 168 -10.42 5.67 -18.74
N GLU A 169 -10.87 6.91 -18.95
CA GLU A 169 -10.81 7.97 -17.94
C GLU A 169 -11.66 7.62 -16.71
N ILE A 170 -12.86 7.06 -16.91
CA ILE A 170 -13.74 6.64 -15.81
C ILE A 170 -13.11 5.49 -15.05
N LEU A 171 -12.57 4.50 -15.75
CA LEU A 171 -11.92 3.34 -15.14
C LEU A 171 -10.70 3.76 -14.33
N ASP A 172 -9.92 4.72 -14.81
CA ASP A 172 -8.75 5.23 -14.11
C ASP A 172 -9.15 5.95 -12.83
N ILE A 173 -10.13 6.86 -12.88
CA ILE A 173 -10.63 7.52 -11.67
C ILE A 173 -11.23 6.50 -10.70
N PHE A 174 -12.00 5.54 -11.20
CA PHE A 174 -12.60 4.48 -10.39
C PHE A 174 -11.53 3.68 -9.65
N MET A 175 -10.53 3.14 -10.35
CA MET A 175 -9.48 2.33 -9.73
C MET A 175 -8.64 3.10 -8.71
N ASN A 176 -8.49 4.42 -8.89
CA ASN A 176 -7.75 5.27 -7.95
C ASN A 176 -8.59 5.80 -6.79
N SER A 177 -9.92 5.77 -6.91
CA SER A 177 -10.86 6.10 -5.83
C SER A 177 -11.46 4.89 -5.13
N PHE A 178 -11.10 3.67 -5.56
CA PHE A 178 -11.69 2.41 -5.14
C PHE A 178 -11.81 2.24 -3.61
N TYR A 179 -10.80 2.71 -2.87
CA TYR A 179 -10.74 2.62 -1.40
C TYR A 179 -11.09 3.92 -0.66
N SER A 180 -11.21 5.03 -1.39
CA SER A 180 -11.61 6.31 -0.82
C SER A 180 -12.42 7.06 -1.86
N LYS A 181 -13.74 6.95 -1.75
CA LYS A 181 -14.69 7.58 -2.67
C LYS A 181 -14.46 9.09 -2.80
N ASN A 182 -14.03 9.74 -1.72
CA ASN A 182 -13.72 11.18 -1.73
C ASN A 182 -12.65 11.55 -2.77
N ARG A 183 -11.79 10.61 -3.17
CA ARG A 183 -10.77 10.83 -4.21
C ARG A 183 -11.33 11.12 -5.59
N ILE A 184 -12.59 10.76 -5.88
CA ILE A 184 -13.27 11.13 -7.14
C ILE A 184 -13.23 12.65 -7.34
N LEU A 185 -13.29 13.41 -6.24
CA LEU A 185 -13.37 14.87 -6.26
C LEU A 185 -12.01 15.57 -6.19
N TYR A 186 -10.90 14.83 -6.04
CA TYR A 186 -9.58 15.41 -5.84
C TYR A 186 -8.99 15.86 -7.18
N LYS A 187 -9.12 17.16 -7.46
CA LYS A 187 -8.34 17.83 -8.52
C LYS A 187 -6.85 17.67 -8.18
N ASN A 188 -6.03 17.22 -9.13
CA ASN A 188 -4.58 16.98 -8.99
C ASN A 188 -4.19 15.74 -8.17
N CYS A 189 -5.00 14.69 -8.20
CA CYS A 189 -4.46 13.37 -7.91
C CYS A 189 -3.49 12.98 -9.03
N ASP A 190 -2.22 12.73 -8.71
CA ASP A 190 -1.34 12.03 -9.64
C ASP A 190 -1.87 10.61 -9.76
N VAL A 191 -2.23 10.22 -10.99
CA VAL A 191 -2.81 8.92 -11.32
C VAL A 191 -1.88 8.23 -12.34
N PRO A 192 -0.60 7.95 -11.99
CA PRO A 192 0.26 7.22 -12.88
C PRO A 192 -0.24 5.78 -12.95
N LYS A 193 -0.76 5.42 -14.11
CA LYS A 193 -1.15 4.05 -14.46
C LYS A 193 0.02 3.39 -15.15
N ILE A 194 0.45 2.24 -14.63
CA ILE A 194 1.40 1.38 -15.33
C ILE A 194 0.64 0.10 -15.64
N LEU A 195 0.17 0.04 -16.88
CA LEU A 195 -0.45 -1.16 -17.42
C LEU A 195 0.60 -2.05 -18.01
N VAL A 196 0.57 -3.28 -17.55
CA VAL A 196 1.44 -4.36 -17.97
C VAL A 196 0.58 -5.44 -18.62
N THR A 197 -0.71 -5.52 -18.28
CA THR A 197 -1.64 -6.49 -18.85
C THR A 197 -2.63 -5.90 -19.83
N ASP A 198 -3.07 -6.71 -20.80
CA ASP A 198 -4.17 -6.38 -21.71
C ASP A 198 -5.55 -6.55 -21.06
N GLN A 199 -5.65 -6.91 -19.77
CA GLN A 199 -6.95 -7.25 -19.14
C GLN A 199 -7.89 -6.04 -19.12
N LEU A 200 -7.37 -4.86 -18.79
CA LEU A 200 -8.17 -3.64 -18.78
C LEU A 200 -8.53 -3.18 -20.19
N ASN A 201 -7.63 -3.36 -21.16
CA ASN A 201 -7.93 -3.05 -22.57
C ASN A 201 -9.12 -3.88 -23.06
N LYS A 202 -9.18 -5.18 -22.69
CA LYS A 202 -10.32 -6.05 -22.99
C LYS A 202 -11.62 -5.61 -22.33
N LEU A 203 -11.57 -5.03 -21.11
CA LEU A 203 -12.78 -4.47 -20.49
C LEU A 203 -13.33 -3.30 -21.30
N LEU A 204 -12.46 -2.47 -21.88
CA LEU A 204 -12.86 -1.32 -22.70
C LEU A 204 -13.40 -1.70 -24.09
N GLU A 205 -13.23 -2.95 -24.53
CA GLU A 205 -13.82 -3.48 -25.77
C GLU A 205 -15.31 -3.87 -25.60
N ILE A 206 -15.81 -3.93 -24.38
CA ILE A 206 -17.21 -4.28 -24.08
C ILE A 206 -18.11 -3.10 -24.48
N SER A 207 -19.23 -3.37 -25.16
CA SER A 207 -20.17 -2.33 -25.60
C SER A 207 -21.40 -2.16 -24.69
N ASP A 208 -21.72 -3.16 -23.88
CA ASP A 208 -22.87 -3.16 -22.98
C ASP A 208 -22.45 -2.80 -21.54
N GLU A 209 -23.04 -1.75 -20.96
CA GLU A 209 -22.67 -1.25 -19.63
C GLU A 209 -22.92 -2.29 -18.51
N TYR A 210 -23.95 -3.13 -18.65
CA TYR A 210 -24.24 -4.17 -17.67
C TYR A 210 -23.17 -5.27 -17.70
N GLN A 211 -22.81 -5.75 -18.90
CA GLN A 211 -21.73 -6.70 -19.09
C GLN A 211 -20.39 -6.12 -18.62
N PHE A 212 -20.12 -4.85 -18.90
CA PHE A 212 -18.92 -4.16 -18.44
C PHE A 212 -18.80 -4.20 -16.91
N ILE A 213 -19.88 -3.91 -16.18
CA ILE A 213 -19.89 -3.95 -14.70
C ILE A 213 -19.61 -5.37 -14.19
N GLU A 214 -20.21 -6.40 -14.79
CA GLU A 214 -19.97 -7.80 -14.39
C GLU A 214 -18.51 -8.20 -14.60
N GLU A 215 -17.95 -7.91 -15.77
CA GLU A 215 -16.53 -8.21 -16.09
C GLU A 215 -15.57 -7.39 -15.22
N LEU A 216 -15.90 -6.14 -14.90
CA LEU A 216 -15.12 -5.33 -13.97
C LEU A 216 -15.12 -5.95 -12.57
N ILE A 217 -16.26 -6.46 -12.08
CA ILE A 217 -16.33 -7.15 -10.78
C ILE A 217 -15.47 -8.41 -10.78
N ILE A 218 -15.49 -9.17 -11.88
CA ILE A 218 -14.63 -10.35 -12.06
C ILE A 218 -13.16 -9.92 -12.01
N TYR A 219 -12.80 -8.84 -12.70
CA TYR A 219 -11.45 -8.27 -12.69
C TYR A 219 -11.05 -7.77 -11.29
N LEU A 220 -11.91 -7.08 -10.55
CA LEU A 220 -11.62 -6.63 -9.19
C LEU A 220 -11.37 -7.80 -8.22
N LYS A 221 -12.00 -8.95 -8.45
CA LYS A 221 -11.79 -10.14 -7.61
C LYS A 221 -10.60 -10.99 -8.05
N ASN A 222 -10.35 -11.07 -9.36
CA ASN A 222 -9.44 -12.07 -9.95
C ASN A 222 -8.33 -11.48 -10.85
N GLY A 223 -8.34 -10.19 -11.11
CA GLY A 223 -7.33 -9.48 -11.90
C GLY A 223 -6.00 -9.35 -11.17
N ASN A 224 -4.93 -9.13 -11.94
CA ASN A 224 -3.59 -8.96 -11.40
C ASN A 224 -3.30 -7.48 -11.25
N TYR A 225 -3.70 -6.90 -10.12
CA TYR A 225 -3.48 -5.48 -9.88
C TYR A 225 -3.08 -5.17 -8.44
N MET A 226 -2.48 -4.00 -8.26
CA MET A 226 -2.16 -3.37 -6.99
C MET A 226 -2.73 -1.96 -6.98
N ILE A 227 -3.38 -1.59 -5.88
CA ILE A 227 -3.80 -0.20 -5.62
C ILE A 227 -2.93 0.36 -4.51
N SER A 228 -2.34 1.53 -4.71
CA SER A 228 -1.48 2.18 -3.73
C SER A 228 -1.92 3.61 -3.41
N PHE A 229 -1.88 3.96 -2.13
CA PHE A 229 -1.85 5.34 -1.67
C PHE A 229 -0.39 5.72 -1.45
N ARG A 230 0.19 6.34 -2.48
CA ARG A 230 1.63 6.53 -2.67
C ARG A 230 2.40 5.20 -2.77
N LYS A 231 3.30 5.14 -3.74
CA LYS A 231 4.23 4.01 -3.93
C LYS A 231 4.96 3.72 -2.62
N ASN A 232 5.06 2.43 -2.27
CA ASN A 232 5.76 1.94 -1.08
C ASN A 232 5.32 2.57 0.28
N LEU A 233 4.07 3.03 0.40
CA LEU A 233 3.52 3.53 1.66
C LEU A 233 2.34 2.68 2.14
N ILE A 234 1.22 2.77 1.43
CA ILE A 234 0.06 1.90 1.62
C ILE A 234 -0.22 1.26 0.28
N TYR A 235 -0.29 -0.06 0.23
CA TYR A 235 -0.76 -0.73 -0.97
C TYR A 235 -1.49 -2.02 -0.65
N PHE A 236 -2.40 -2.35 -1.54
CA PHE A 236 -3.30 -3.48 -1.43
C PHE A 236 -3.23 -4.31 -2.70
N LEU A 237 -3.29 -5.62 -2.52
CA LEU A 237 -3.35 -6.60 -3.58
C LEU A 237 -3.95 -7.92 -3.08
N ARG A 238 -4.33 -8.79 -4.02
CA ARG A 238 -4.75 -10.16 -3.71
C ARG A 238 -3.62 -10.94 -3.03
N ARG A 239 -3.98 -11.83 -2.11
CA ARG A 239 -3.03 -12.58 -1.27
C ARG A 239 -1.96 -13.35 -2.06
N ASP A 240 -2.34 -13.98 -3.17
CA ASP A 240 -1.44 -14.73 -4.05
C ASP A 240 -0.45 -13.83 -4.80
N LEU A 241 -0.82 -12.59 -5.14
CA LEU A 241 0.07 -11.63 -5.81
C LEU A 241 1.20 -11.18 -4.89
N MET A 242 0.98 -11.16 -3.58
CA MET A 242 2.02 -10.84 -2.59
C MET A 242 3.18 -11.85 -2.62
N ASN A 243 2.98 -13.06 -3.13
CA ASN A 243 4.08 -14.04 -3.32
C ASN A 243 5.18 -13.47 -4.23
N TYR A 244 4.82 -12.59 -5.16
CA TYR A 244 5.78 -11.94 -6.05
C TYR A 244 6.41 -10.70 -5.42
N ILE A 245 5.71 -9.99 -4.54
CA ILE A 245 6.19 -8.70 -4.02
C ILE A 245 7.07 -8.88 -2.79
N HIS A 246 6.72 -9.82 -1.89
CA HIS A 246 7.40 -9.93 -0.60
C HIS A 246 8.89 -10.29 -0.74
N VAL A 247 9.28 -10.97 -1.82
CA VAL A 247 10.66 -11.38 -2.09
C VAL A 247 11.61 -10.20 -2.27
N LEU A 248 11.10 -8.98 -2.54
CA LEU A 248 11.92 -7.77 -2.57
C LEU A 248 12.78 -7.60 -1.32
N GLY A 249 12.38 -8.12 -0.16
CA GLY A 249 13.23 -8.08 1.03
C GLY A 249 14.57 -8.81 0.87
N ILE A 250 14.63 -9.84 0.02
CA ILE A 250 15.83 -10.64 -0.24
C ILE A 250 16.39 -10.48 -1.66
N THR A 251 15.61 -9.93 -2.60
CA THR A 251 16.02 -9.67 -3.99
C THR A 251 16.14 -8.18 -4.34
N TYR A 252 16.21 -7.29 -3.34
CA TYR A 252 16.35 -5.86 -3.59
C TYR A 252 17.61 -5.57 -4.42
N GLY A 253 17.46 -4.84 -5.53
CA GLY A 253 18.55 -4.58 -6.48
C GLY A 253 18.62 -5.53 -7.66
N ASP A 254 17.81 -6.59 -7.70
CA ASP A 254 17.79 -7.53 -8.83
C ASP A 254 16.87 -7.06 -9.98
N TYR A 255 16.11 -5.98 -9.76
CA TYR A 255 15.14 -5.44 -10.71
C TYR A 255 15.67 -4.21 -11.44
N LEU A 256 16.75 -4.40 -12.21
CA LEU A 256 17.34 -3.36 -13.07
C LEU A 256 16.36 -2.90 -14.16
N ASP A 257 16.27 -1.58 -14.32
CA ASP A 257 15.75 -0.90 -15.50
C ASP A 257 16.83 0.04 -16.04
N GLU A 258 17.42 -0.32 -17.19
CA GLU A 258 18.51 0.43 -17.82
C GLU A 258 18.09 1.84 -18.26
N LYS A 259 16.78 2.10 -18.37
CA LYS A 259 16.24 3.41 -18.78
C LYS A 259 16.08 4.38 -17.61
N ASN A 260 16.17 3.89 -16.37
CA ASN A 260 15.98 4.69 -15.17
C ASN A 260 17.28 4.78 -14.37
N SER A 261 17.85 5.98 -14.26
CA SER A 261 19.07 6.21 -13.48
C SER A 261 18.90 5.99 -11.97
N TYR A 262 17.66 5.95 -11.48
CA TYR A 262 17.27 5.68 -10.09
C TYR A 262 16.58 4.33 -9.92
N TRP A 263 16.79 3.39 -10.85
CA TRP A 263 16.16 2.06 -10.83
C TRP A 263 16.26 1.33 -9.48
N PHE A 264 17.29 1.63 -8.69
CA PHE A 264 17.58 1.03 -7.38
C PHE A 264 16.82 1.66 -6.20
N ASP A 265 16.02 2.70 -6.40
CA ASP A 265 15.17 3.25 -5.34
C ASP A 265 13.98 2.35 -5.02
N ALA A 266 13.33 2.59 -3.89
CA ALA A 266 12.33 1.66 -3.36
C ALA A 266 11.11 1.57 -4.27
N GLU A 267 10.67 2.72 -4.77
CA GLU A 267 9.57 2.86 -5.68
C GLU A 267 9.86 2.09 -6.97
N SER A 268 10.98 2.36 -7.64
CA SER A 268 11.39 1.72 -8.90
C SER A 268 11.53 0.21 -8.76
N GLN A 269 12.09 -0.29 -7.65
CA GLN A 269 12.16 -1.73 -7.39
C GLN A 269 10.76 -2.38 -7.32
N LEU A 270 9.80 -1.76 -6.62
CA LEU A 270 8.39 -2.20 -6.60
C LEU A 270 7.77 -2.11 -7.99
N GLU A 271 8.09 -1.06 -8.73
CA GLU A 271 7.53 -0.87 -10.05
C GLU A 271 7.97 -1.96 -11.03
N ASN A 272 9.25 -2.29 -10.99
CA ASN A 272 9.87 -3.25 -11.88
C ASN A 272 9.45 -4.69 -11.54
N ILE A 273 9.31 -5.04 -10.25
CA ILE A 273 8.83 -6.38 -9.89
C ILE A 273 7.36 -6.58 -10.27
N CYS A 274 6.51 -5.56 -10.13
CA CYS A 274 5.12 -5.64 -10.62
C CYS A 274 5.09 -5.83 -12.14
N ALA A 275 5.89 -5.06 -12.88
CA ALA A 275 6.01 -5.19 -14.33
C ALA A 275 6.48 -6.58 -14.77
N ARG A 276 7.49 -7.16 -14.10
CA ARG A 276 7.95 -8.52 -14.42
C ARG A 276 6.91 -9.61 -14.13
N ASN A 277 5.94 -9.35 -13.26
CA ASN A 277 4.93 -10.32 -12.84
C ASN A 277 3.53 -10.01 -13.39
N ASN A 278 3.41 -9.12 -14.38
CA ASN A 278 2.13 -8.74 -15.00
C ASN A 278 1.10 -8.26 -13.96
N ILE A 279 1.54 -7.39 -13.04
CA ILE A 279 0.69 -6.76 -12.04
C ILE A 279 0.49 -5.30 -12.44
N ASP A 280 -0.73 -4.95 -12.82
CA ASP A 280 -1.13 -3.58 -13.10
C ASP A 280 -1.09 -2.74 -11.82
N LYS A 281 -0.71 -1.47 -11.92
CA LYS A 281 -0.63 -0.59 -10.74
C LYS A 281 -1.48 0.65 -10.92
N PHE A 282 -2.24 0.95 -9.88
CA PHE A 282 -3.03 2.15 -9.73
C PHE A 282 -2.53 2.89 -8.50
N ASN A 283 -1.84 4.00 -8.72
CA ASN A 283 -1.32 4.81 -7.63
C ASN A 283 -2.09 6.12 -7.52
N SER A 284 -2.60 6.41 -6.34
CA SER A 284 -3.32 7.64 -6.05
C SER A 284 -2.58 8.43 -4.99
N THR A 285 -2.18 9.66 -5.32
CA THR A 285 -1.55 10.60 -4.38
C THR A 285 -1.85 12.03 -4.79
N THR A 286 -2.39 12.84 -3.89
CA THR A 286 -2.51 14.29 -4.12
C THR A 286 -1.19 14.99 -3.81
N GLU A 287 -1.00 16.21 -4.31
CA GLU A 287 0.19 17.00 -4.01
C GLU A 287 0.40 17.20 -2.49
N LEU A 288 -0.67 17.46 -1.75
CA LEU A 288 -0.61 17.62 -0.28
C LEU A 288 -0.12 16.33 0.39
N GLU A 289 -0.70 15.19 0.03
CA GLU A 289 -0.29 13.87 0.51
C GLU A 289 1.18 13.59 0.17
N GLY A 290 1.58 13.92 -1.06
CA GLY A 290 2.94 13.76 -1.57
C GLY A 290 3.97 14.58 -0.78
N ASN A 291 3.62 15.83 -0.49
CA ASN A 291 4.46 16.79 0.23
C ASN A 291 4.65 16.43 1.70
N SER A 292 3.79 15.61 2.30
CA SER A 292 3.97 15.12 3.68
C SER A 292 5.31 14.40 3.90
N LEU A 293 5.89 13.80 2.84
CA LEU A 293 7.21 13.16 2.96
C LEU A 293 8.33 14.18 3.12
N TYR A 294 8.29 15.31 2.42
CA TYR A 294 9.44 16.22 2.33
C TYR A 294 9.26 17.51 3.14
N ASN A 295 8.02 18.01 3.23
CA ASN A 295 7.68 19.32 3.77
C ASN A 295 6.49 19.19 4.75
N TYR A 296 6.56 18.24 5.70
CA TYR A 296 5.51 18.06 6.70
C TYR A 296 5.34 19.33 7.54
N GLN A 297 4.11 19.84 7.60
CA GLN A 297 3.71 20.92 8.52
C GLN A 297 2.43 20.51 9.22
N HIS A 298 2.45 20.49 10.56
CA HIS A 298 1.33 20.05 11.39
C HIS A 298 0.01 20.72 10.99
N LEU A 299 0.03 22.05 10.84
CA LEU A 299 -1.15 22.86 10.55
C LEU A 299 -1.72 22.63 9.14
N ASN A 300 -1.04 21.90 8.25
CA ASN A 300 -1.63 21.52 6.97
C ASN A 300 -2.63 20.37 7.12
N TYR A 301 -2.53 19.58 8.19
CA TYR A 301 -3.34 18.37 8.38
C TYR A 301 -4.27 18.47 9.59
N TYR A 302 -3.88 19.21 10.62
CA TYR A 302 -4.66 19.36 11.86
C TYR A 302 -5.12 20.80 12.05
N ASN A 303 -6.29 20.98 12.67
CA ASN A 303 -6.80 22.27 13.12
C ASN A 303 -6.14 22.68 14.46
N GLU A 304 -6.45 23.88 14.95
CA GLU A 304 -5.91 24.41 16.21
C GLU A 304 -6.27 23.57 17.45
N ASN A 305 -7.33 22.76 17.35
CA ASN A 305 -7.77 21.83 18.41
C ASN A 305 -7.07 20.45 18.32
N GLY A 306 -6.20 20.23 17.33
CA GLY A 306 -5.51 18.96 17.10
C GLY A 306 -6.35 17.90 16.38
N GLU A 307 -7.46 18.27 15.77
CA GLU A 307 -8.31 17.36 14.99
C GLU A 307 -7.93 17.39 13.50
N LEU A 308 -8.12 16.29 12.77
CA LEU A 308 -7.87 16.25 11.33
C LEU A 308 -8.78 17.23 10.58
N LYS A 309 -8.19 18.02 9.68
CA LYS A 309 -8.93 18.93 8.80
C LYS A 309 -9.80 18.18 7.80
N GLN A 310 -10.95 18.78 7.49
CA GLN A 310 -11.84 18.35 6.42
C GLN A 310 -11.38 18.90 5.06
N ASP A 311 -10.17 18.52 4.66
CA ASP A 311 -9.56 18.89 3.37
C ASP A 311 -9.45 17.68 2.41
N ASN A 312 -9.01 17.97 1.18
CA ASN A 312 -8.84 17.01 0.08
C ASN A 312 -7.56 16.15 0.20
N TYR A 313 -7.48 15.36 1.27
CA TYR A 313 -6.49 14.30 1.42
C TYR A 313 -7.12 13.10 2.13
N SER A 314 -6.64 11.89 1.86
CA SER A 314 -7.04 10.66 2.56
C SER A 314 -5.93 10.09 3.43
N PHE A 315 -4.66 10.44 3.22
CA PHE A 315 -3.57 10.04 4.10
C PHE A 315 -2.48 11.10 4.20
N PHE A 316 -1.55 10.94 5.14
CA PHE A 316 -0.27 11.63 5.12
C PHE A 316 0.76 10.90 5.97
N ILE A 317 2.03 11.20 5.73
CA ILE A 317 3.14 10.70 6.53
C ILE A 317 3.37 11.66 7.69
N LYS A 318 3.19 11.19 8.92
CA LYS A 318 3.46 11.97 10.11
C LYS A 318 4.97 12.04 10.31
N ARG A 319 5.51 13.25 10.38
CA ARG A 319 6.91 13.52 10.75
C ARG A 319 6.96 14.44 11.97
N TYR A 320 8.14 14.54 12.58
CA TYR A 320 8.41 15.46 13.69
C TYR A 320 8.67 16.88 13.20
#